data_AF-A0A077JG34-F1
#
_entry.id   AF-A0A077JG34-F1
#
_cell.length_a   1.000
_cell.length_b   1.000
_cell.length_c   1.000
_cell.angle_alpha   90.00
_cell.angle_beta   90.00
_cell.angle_gamma   90.00
#
_symmetry.space_group_name_H-M   'P 1'
#
loop_
_entity.id
_entity.type
_entity.pdbx_description
1 polymer ?
#
loop_
_entity_poly.entity_id
_entity_poly.type
_entity_poly.pdbx_seq_one_letter_code
_entity_poly.pdbx_strand_id
1 'polypeptide(L)'
;MMRRTLIGLLITVGCLSQLSEVYSQNNPKSTSCPSDLERLTELMLKDLPSYANRVIQRERLRNRPFPPSLYILVSGSPEFEPLPLTNLQYQPVFEDTTQQVFFTTLERQYGEESLVHLENYYWLFLTQTEKGWRSVILFSQLASFDDGGLPLPPKDASNGPIGQGIRLWLRDCRAGAVKIND
;
A
#
# COMPACT_ATOMS: atom_id res chain seq x y z
N MET A 1 -72.25 42.71 -22.57
CA MET A 1 -72.15 42.76 -21.09
C MET A 1 -71.66 41.40 -20.62
N MET A 2 -70.63 41.19 -19.82
CA MET A 2 -69.75 42.05 -19.02
C MET A 2 -68.32 41.48 -19.07
N ARG A 3 -67.35 42.41 -19.08
CA ARG A 3 -65.92 42.20 -18.78
C ARG A 3 -65.71 41.47 -17.45
N ARG A 4 -64.70 40.60 -17.39
CA ARG A 4 -63.80 40.51 -16.23
C ARG A 4 -62.38 40.13 -16.66
N THR A 5 -61.44 40.86 -16.09
CA THR A 5 -60.03 41.06 -16.41
C THR A 5 -59.10 40.16 -15.57
N LEU A 6 -58.00 39.74 -16.20
CA LEU A 6 -56.60 39.63 -15.75
C LEU A 6 -56.24 39.02 -14.39
N ILE A 7 -55.25 38.11 -14.41
CA ILE A 7 -53.95 38.03 -13.67
C ILE A 7 -53.34 36.69 -14.13
N GLY A 8 -52.19 36.55 -14.80
CA GLY A 8 -50.94 37.29 -14.68
C GLY A 8 -49.99 36.55 -13.72
N LEU A 9 -49.40 35.42 -14.12
CA LEU A 9 -48.30 34.79 -13.37
C LEU A 9 -47.19 34.33 -14.33
N LEU A 10 -46.15 35.17 -14.46
CA LEU A 10 -44.87 34.85 -15.06
C LEU A 10 -44.02 34.11 -14.00
N ILE A 11 -43.78 32.82 -14.19
CA ILE A 11 -42.77 32.08 -13.42
C ILE A 11 -41.49 32.05 -14.25
N THR A 12 -40.53 32.87 -13.85
CA THR A 12 -39.16 32.85 -14.37
C THR A 12 -38.44 31.62 -13.85
N VAL A 13 -38.11 30.67 -14.74
CA VAL A 13 -37.22 29.55 -14.44
C VAL A 13 -35.78 30.05 -14.49
N GLY A 14 -35.32 30.61 -13.37
CA GLY A 14 -33.92 30.91 -13.12
C GLY A 14 -33.21 29.67 -12.58
N CYS A 15 -32.79 28.76 -13.45
CA CYS A 15 -31.97 27.61 -13.08
C CYS A 15 -30.52 28.09 -12.88
N LEU A 16 -30.21 28.55 -11.67
CA LEU A 16 -28.85 28.86 -11.23
C LEU A 16 -28.06 27.56 -11.06
N SER A 17 -27.23 27.25 -12.06
CA SER A 17 -26.20 26.22 -12.01
C SER A 17 -25.16 26.56 -10.93
N GLN A 18 -25.26 25.89 -9.79
CA GLN A 18 -24.18 25.89 -8.80
C GLN A 18 -23.03 25.03 -9.35
N LEU A 19 -22.03 25.70 -9.93
CA LEU A 19 -20.70 25.14 -10.08
C LEU A 19 -20.09 25.05 -8.69
N SER A 20 -20.10 23.86 -8.09
CA SER A 20 -19.33 23.61 -6.88
C SER A 20 -17.85 23.53 -7.25
N GLU A 21 -17.13 24.63 -7.04
CA GLU A 21 -15.67 24.62 -7.05
C GLU A 21 -15.18 23.79 -5.86
N VAL A 22 -14.67 22.59 -6.14
CA VAL A 22 -13.92 21.80 -5.16
C VAL A 22 -12.59 22.50 -4.93
N TYR A 23 -12.54 23.42 -3.97
CA TYR A 23 -11.29 23.97 -3.47
C TYR A 23 -10.51 22.87 -2.75
N SER A 24 -9.55 22.27 -3.45
CA SER A 24 -8.50 21.48 -2.80
C SER A 24 -7.63 22.46 -2.01
N GLN A 25 -7.76 22.42 -0.68
CA GLN A 25 -6.86 23.12 0.23
C GLN A 25 -5.46 22.53 0.08
N ASN A 26 -4.65 23.13 -0.80
CA ASN A 26 -3.20 22.94 -0.84
C ASN A 26 -2.61 23.57 0.42
N ASN A 27 -2.66 22.84 1.53
CA ASN A 27 -1.84 23.17 2.67
C ASN A 27 -0.46 22.55 2.41
N PRO A 28 0.62 23.33 2.19
CA PRO A 28 1.95 22.78 2.04
C PRO A 28 2.43 22.37 3.42
N LYS A 29 1.88 21.28 3.97
CA LYS A 29 2.55 20.58 5.06
C LYS A 29 3.72 19.85 4.45
N SER A 30 4.89 20.51 4.48
CA SER A 30 6.16 19.85 4.28
C SER A 30 6.38 18.86 5.43
N THR A 31 5.81 17.66 5.30
CA THR A 31 6.31 16.46 5.96
C THR A 31 6.95 15.65 4.85
N SER A 32 8.22 15.95 4.57
CA SER A 32 8.99 15.24 3.56
C SER A 32 8.99 13.76 3.90
N CYS A 33 8.76 12.92 2.91
CA CYS A 33 8.98 11.48 3.04
C CYS A 33 10.36 11.23 3.67
N PRO A 34 10.48 10.43 4.75
CA PRO A 34 11.75 10.29 5.45
C PRO A 34 12.86 9.81 4.52
N SER A 35 14.02 10.46 4.61
CA SER A 35 15.23 9.98 3.93
C SER A 35 15.87 8.82 4.67
N ASP A 36 15.75 8.80 6.00
CA ASP A 36 16.20 7.71 6.85
C ASP A 36 15.36 6.45 6.62
N LEU A 37 16.05 5.32 6.38
CA LEU A 37 15.44 4.05 6.01
C LEU A 37 14.61 3.45 7.17
N GLU A 38 15.15 3.54 8.39
CA GLU A 38 14.50 2.99 9.57
C GLU A 38 13.17 3.69 9.82
N ARG A 39 13.19 5.02 9.93
CA ARG A 39 11.97 5.82 10.10
C ARG A 39 10.98 5.65 8.95
N LEU A 40 11.46 5.57 7.70
CA LEU A 40 10.61 5.32 6.53
C LEU A 40 9.86 3.99 6.69
N THR A 41 10.58 2.93 7.02
CA THR A 41 10.05 1.57 7.04
C THR A 41 9.14 1.33 8.23
N GLU A 42 9.42 1.89 9.40
CA GLU A 42 8.51 1.88 10.56
C GLU A 42 7.13 2.47 10.20
N LEU A 43 7.13 3.66 9.59
CA LEU A 43 5.89 4.34 9.19
C LEU A 43 5.17 3.57 8.08
N MET A 44 5.93 3.04 7.12
CA MET A 44 5.39 2.24 6.02
C MET A 44 4.72 0.97 6.53
N LEU A 45 5.39 0.19 7.39
CA LEU A 45 4.90 -1.08 7.90
C LEU A 45 3.70 -0.88 8.82
N LYS A 46 3.66 0.21 9.60
CA LYS A 46 2.48 0.61 10.36
C LYS A 46 1.24 0.80 9.48
N ASP A 47 1.38 1.42 8.32
CA ASP A 47 0.29 1.68 7.38
C ASP A 47 0.04 0.54 6.38
N LEU A 48 0.98 -0.39 6.25
CA LEU A 48 0.98 -1.43 5.23
C LEU A 48 -0.29 -2.29 5.23
N PRO A 49 -0.85 -2.74 6.37
CA PRO A 49 -2.11 -3.48 6.37
C PRO A 49 -3.25 -2.71 5.67
N SER A 50 -3.36 -1.40 5.89
CA SER A 50 -4.37 -0.56 5.25
C SER A 50 -4.16 -0.47 3.73
N TYR A 51 -2.92 -0.19 3.31
CA TYR A 51 -2.58 -0.07 1.89
C TYR A 51 -2.75 -1.39 1.13
N ALA A 52 -2.32 -2.50 1.71
CA ALA A 52 -2.43 -3.83 1.12
C ALA A 52 -3.89 -4.30 1.05
N ASN A 53 -4.67 -4.12 2.13
CA ASN A 53 -6.09 -4.48 2.11
C ASN A 53 -6.87 -3.67 1.07
N ARG A 54 -6.53 -2.39 0.85
CA ARG A 54 -7.12 -1.60 -0.25
C ARG A 54 -6.79 -2.18 -1.63
N VAL A 55 -5.59 -2.72 -1.84
CA VAL A 55 -5.25 -3.43 -3.08
C VAL A 55 -6.07 -4.70 -3.20
N ILE A 56 -6.14 -5.52 -2.14
CA ILE A 56 -6.94 -6.75 -2.11
C ILE A 56 -8.40 -6.46 -2.51
N GLN A 57 -9.04 -5.47 -1.88
CA GLN A 57 -10.43 -5.13 -2.19
C GLN A 57 -10.60 -4.68 -3.64
N ARG A 58 -9.66 -3.89 -4.17
CA ARG A 58 -9.70 -3.46 -5.58
C ARG A 58 -9.59 -4.62 -6.55
N GLU A 59 -8.72 -5.60 -6.27
CA GLU A 59 -8.58 -6.77 -7.15
C GLU A 59 -9.78 -7.71 -7.09
N ARG A 60 -10.41 -7.87 -5.92
CA ARG A 60 -11.68 -8.61 -5.79
C ARG A 60 -12.78 -8.04 -6.68
N LEU A 61 -12.90 -6.72 -6.74
CA LEU A 61 -13.88 -6.03 -7.59
C LEU A 61 -13.63 -6.22 -9.09
N ARG A 62 -12.43 -6.67 -9.50
CA ARG A 62 -12.09 -6.91 -10.92
C ARG A 62 -12.50 -8.31 -11.42
N ASN A 63 -13.27 -9.08 -10.65
CA ASN A 63 -13.78 -10.42 -11.02
C ASN A 63 -12.69 -11.40 -11.51
N ARG A 64 -11.46 -11.27 -10.99
CA ARG A 64 -10.41 -12.28 -11.20
C ARG A 64 -10.56 -13.36 -10.15
N PRO A 65 -10.17 -14.62 -10.43
CA PRO A 65 -10.02 -15.64 -9.39
C PRO A 65 -8.92 -15.19 -8.43
N PHE A 66 -9.31 -14.44 -7.39
CA PHE A 66 -8.47 -13.99 -6.30
C PHE A 66 -8.90 -14.78 -5.07
N PRO A 67 -7.98 -15.25 -4.21
CA PRO A 67 -8.34 -16.04 -3.04
C PRO A 67 -9.44 -15.30 -2.25
N PRO A 68 -10.62 -15.91 -2.08
CA PRO A 68 -11.68 -15.28 -1.33
C PRO A 68 -11.13 -14.97 0.07
N SER A 69 -11.38 -13.74 0.52
CA SER A 69 -11.26 -13.39 1.94
C SER A 69 -9.84 -13.41 2.56
N LEU A 70 -8.77 -13.09 1.82
CA LEU A 70 -7.47 -12.72 2.42
C LEU A 70 -7.50 -11.31 3.04
N TYR A 71 -6.98 -11.14 4.26
CA TYR A 71 -6.82 -9.85 4.93
C TYR A 71 -5.46 -9.77 5.62
N ILE A 72 -4.77 -8.65 5.44
CA ILE A 72 -3.55 -8.35 6.18
C ILE A 72 -3.95 -7.75 7.52
N LEU A 73 -3.61 -8.39 8.63
CA LEU A 73 -4.00 -7.94 9.96
C LEU A 73 -2.97 -6.97 10.54
N VAL A 74 -1.70 -7.36 10.51
CA VAL A 74 -0.60 -6.60 11.08
C VAL A 74 0.70 -6.90 10.33
N SER A 75 1.60 -5.92 10.36
CA SER A 75 2.98 -6.07 9.90
C SER A 75 3.91 -5.96 11.11
N GLY A 76 4.89 -6.86 11.19
CA GLY A 76 5.92 -6.84 12.21
C GLY A 76 6.88 -5.66 12.04
N SER A 77 7.76 -5.50 13.02
CA SER A 77 8.83 -4.49 12.97
C SER A 77 9.81 -4.77 11.82
N PRO A 78 10.44 -3.74 11.25
CA PRO A 78 11.50 -3.93 10.28
C PRO A 78 12.77 -4.47 10.96
N GLU A 79 13.51 -5.30 10.24
CA GLU A 79 14.84 -5.78 10.59
C GLU A 79 15.79 -5.46 9.43
N PHE A 80 17.03 -5.08 9.74
CA PHE A 80 18.01 -4.56 8.77
C PHE A 80 19.28 -5.41 8.72
N GLU A 81 19.43 -6.39 9.62
CA GLU A 81 20.57 -7.29 9.59
C GLU A 81 20.59 -8.06 8.25
N PRO A 82 21.61 -7.87 7.40
CA PRO A 82 21.68 -8.56 6.13
C PRO A 82 21.84 -10.06 6.37
N LEU A 83 21.32 -10.88 5.44
CA LEU A 83 21.63 -12.31 5.48
C LEU A 83 23.16 -12.49 5.43
N PRO A 84 23.75 -13.35 6.28
CA PRO A 84 25.18 -13.62 6.25
C PRO A 84 25.53 -14.43 5.00
N LEU A 85 25.61 -13.74 3.86
CA LEU A 85 25.97 -14.33 2.57
C LEU A 85 27.48 -14.61 2.60
N THR A 86 27.84 -15.85 2.90
CA THR A 86 29.22 -16.30 2.75
C THR A 86 29.50 -16.52 1.26
N ASN A 87 30.61 -15.96 0.77
CA ASN A 87 31.12 -16.13 -0.61
C ASN A 87 30.20 -15.63 -1.73
N LEU A 88 30.01 -14.30 -1.80
CA LEU A 88 29.44 -13.68 -3.00
C LEU A 88 30.30 -14.04 -4.23
N GLN A 89 29.73 -14.82 -5.15
CA GLN A 89 30.41 -15.24 -6.37
C GLN A 89 30.61 -14.11 -7.38
N TYR A 90 29.91 -12.98 -7.20
CA TYR A 90 29.94 -11.83 -8.09
C TYR A 90 30.25 -10.57 -7.31
N GLN A 91 31.22 -9.80 -7.81
CA GLN A 91 31.47 -8.43 -7.35
C GLN A 91 30.61 -7.48 -8.20
N PRO A 92 29.83 -6.59 -7.57
CA PRO A 92 29.00 -5.66 -8.31
C PRO A 92 29.90 -4.68 -9.08
N VAL A 93 29.56 -4.45 -10.36
CA VAL A 93 30.30 -3.53 -11.24
C VAL A 93 30.01 -2.07 -10.89
N PHE A 94 28.85 -1.82 -10.26
CA PHE A 94 28.41 -0.52 -9.78
C PHE A 94 28.25 -0.54 -8.28
N GLU A 95 28.28 0.63 -7.63
CA GLU A 95 27.93 0.73 -6.22
C GLU A 95 26.49 0.25 -6.01
N ASP A 96 26.32 -0.77 -5.18
CA ASP A 96 25.01 -1.23 -4.77
C ASP A 96 24.47 -0.32 -3.67
N THR A 97 23.58 0.58 -4.06
CA THR A 97 22.86 1.49 -3.15
C THR A 97 21.58 0.86 -2.61
N THR A 98 21.31 -0.40 -2.95
CA THR A 98 20.13 -1.11 -2.50
C THR A 98 20.23 -1.41 -1.01
N GLN A 99 19.15 -1.16 -0.30
CA GLN A 99 19.00 -1.46 1.11
C GLN A 99 17.98 -2.58 1.27
N GLN A 100 18.29 -3.52 2.16
CA GLN A 100 17.43 -4.65 2.45
C GLN A 100 16.67 -4.41 3.75
N VAL A 101 15.40 -4.76 3.76
CA VAL A 101 14.52 -4.70 4.94
C VAL A 101 13.75 -6.00 5.03
N PHE A 102 13.81 -6.63 6.18
CA PHE A 102 13.05 -7.83 6.50
C PHE A 102 11.86 -7.44 7.37
N PHE A 103 10.73 -8.10 7.14
CA PHE A 103 9.57 -7.95 8.01
C PHE A 103 8.66 -9.16 7.87
N THR A 104 7.72 -9.28 8.80
CA THR A 104 6.67 -10.30 8.77
C THR A 104 5.30 -9.68 8.62
N THR A 105 4.33 -10.46 8.16
CA THR A 105 2.92 -10.10 8.27
C THR A 105 2.12 -11.24 8.82
N LEU A 106 1.15 -10.92 9.67
CA LEU A 106 0.09 -11.83 10.03
C LEU A 106 -1.12 -11.56 9.14
N GLU A 107 -1.55 -12.58 8.43
CA GLU A 107 -2.66 -12.54 7.49
C GLU A 107 -3.75 -13.51 7.94
N ARG A 108 -4.98 -13.23 7.53
CA ARG A 108 -6.13 -14.09 7.77
C ARG A 108 -6.79 -14.42 6.46
N GLN A 109 -7.01 -15.70 6.22
CA GLN A 109 -7.76 -16.18 5.08
C GLN A 109 -9.03 -16.90 5.57
N TYR A 110 -10.17 -16.53 5.00
CA TYR A 110 -11.42 -17.25 5.22
C TYR A 110 -11.69 -18.18 4.04
N GLY A 111 -11.79 -19.47 4.31
CA GLY A 111 -12.39 -20.46 3.42
C GLY A 111 -13.91 -20.51 3.59
N GLU A 112 -14.56 -21.45 2.91
CA GLU A 112 -16.01 -21.65 3.03
C GLU A 112 -16.42 -22.09 4.45
N GLU A 113 -15.62 -22.94 5.08
CA GLU A 113 -15.91 -23.51 6.41
C GLU A 113 -14.76 -23.32 7.42
N SER A 114 -13.67 -22.66 7.03
CA SER A 114 -12.47 -22.57 7.83
C SER A 114 -11.88 -21.16 7.86
N LEU A 115 -11.14 -20.87 8.93
CA LEU A 115 -10.36 -19.66 9.10
C LEU A 115 -8.93 -20.08 9.37
N VAL A 116 -7.99 -19.58 8.58
CA VAL A 116 -6.57 -19.86 8.73
C VAL A 116 -5.82 -18.55 8.94
N HIS A 117 -4.88 -18.54 9.87
CA HIS A 117 -3.90 -17.46 10.02
C HIS A 117 -2.62 -17.86 9.32
N LEU A 118 -2.03 -16.92 8.57
CA LEU A 118 -0.81 -17.11 7.80
C LEU A 118 0.23 -16.12 8.28
N GLU A 119 1.43 -16.59 8.55
CA GLU A 119 2.59 -15.72 8.74
C GLU A 119 3.44 -15.76 7.48
N ASN A 120 3.70 -14.60 6.88
CA ASN A 120 4.62 -14.49 5.74
C ASN A 120 5.83 -13.66 6.14
N TYR A 121 7.02 -14.12 5.74
CA TYR A 121 8.26 -13.37 5.81
C TYR A 121 8.51 -12.66 4.49
N TYR A 122 9.05 -11.47 4.55
CA TYR A 122 9.32 -10.64 3.38
C TYR A 122 10.75 -10.12 3.37
N TRP A 123 11.35 -10.10 2.18
CA TRP A 123 12.61 -9.42 1.89
C TRP A 123 12.32 -8.28 0.93
N LEU A 124 12.30 -7.06 1.43
CA LEU A 124 12.10 -5.87 0.64
C LEU A 124 13.45 -5.24 0.29
N PHE A 125 13.64 -4.98 -0.99
CA PHE A 125 14.80 -4.25 -1.49
C PHE A 125 14.35 -2.85 -1.92
N LEU A 126 14.95 -1.84 -1.30
CA LEU A 126 14.68 -0.43 -1.54
C LEU A 126 15.92 0.24 -2.11
N THR A 127 15.73 1.21 -2.99
CA THR A 127 16.81 2.10 -3.45
C THR A 127 16.36 3.54 -3.30
N GLN A 128 17.30 4.40 -2.89
CA GLN A 128 17.07 5.83 -2.81
C GLN A 128 17.37 6.47 -4.16
N THR A 129 16.47 7.33 -4.62
CA THR A 129 16.66 8.10 -5.86
C THR A 129 16.53 9.58 -5.58
N GLU A 130 16.83 10.43 -6.57
CA GLU A 130 16.60 11.89 -6.49
C GLU A 130 15.16 12.26 -6.13
N LYS A 131 14.19 11.39 -6.46
CA LYS A 131 12.77 11.61 -6.16
C LYS A 131 12.33 10.92 -4.86
N GLY A 132 13.23 10.29 -4.12
CA GLY A 132 12.95 9.52 -2.90
C GLY A 132 13.00 8.00 -3.11
N TRP A 133 12.62 7.27 -2.06
CA TRP A 133 12.70 5.80 -1.99
C TRP A 133 11.81 5.09 -3.00
N ARG A 134 12.32 4.02 -3.60
CA ARG A 134 11.59 3.10 -4.49
C ARG A 134 11.85 1.66 -4.12
N SER A 135 10.82 0.82 -4.28
CA SER A 135 10.95 -0.63 -4.22
C SER A 135 11.53 -1.17 -5.52
N VAL A 136 12.56 -2.01 -5.40
CA VAL A 136 13.22 -2.73 -6.50
C VAL A 136 12.55 -4.08 -6.69
N ILE A 137 12.59 -4.91 -5.65
CA ILE A 137 12.01 -6.25 -5.62
C ILE A 137 11.53 -6.57 -4.21
N LEU A 138 10.56 -7.47 -4.11
CA LEU A 138 10.04 -8.01 -2.87
C LEU A 138 9.93 -9.53 -2.99
N PHE A 139 10.57 -10.27 -2.11
CA PHE A 139 10.32 -11.70 -1.96
C PHE A 139 9.40 -11.97 -0.77
N SER A 140 8.67 -13.08 -0.84
CA SER A 140 7.87 -13.61 0.26
C SER A 140 8.15 -15.09 0.47
N GLN A 141 8.09 -15.54 1.71
CA GLN A 141 8.09 -16.95 2.08
C GLN A 141 7.02 -17.15 3.14
N LEU A 142 6.19 -18.17 2.95
CA LEU A 142 5.17 -18.55 3.91
C LEU A 142 5.83 -19.33 5.07
N ALA A 143 5.50 -18.97 6.30
CA ALA A 143 5.88 -19.75 7.47
C ALA A 143 5.33 -21.17 7.36
N SER A 144 6.08 -22.16 7.88
CA SER A 144 5.65 -23.55 7.82
C SER A 144 4.30 -23.71 8.54
N PHE A 145 3.36 -24.40 7.89
CA PHE A 145 2.07 -24.76 8.49
C PHE A 145 2.18 -25.92 9.47
N ASP A 146 3.14 -26.82 9.25
CA ASP A 146 3.33 -28.04 10.00
C ASP A 146 4.70 -28.03 10.70
N ASP A 147 4.73 -28.43 11.97
CA ASP A 147 5.97 -28.67 12.72
C ASP A 147 6.81 -29.74 12.00
N GLY A 148 7.97 -29.33 11.47
CA GLY A 148 8.91 -30.22 10.77
C GLY A 148 8.79 -30.27 9.24
N GLY A 149 7.86 -29.51 8.64
CA GLY A 149 7.80 -29.31 7.19
C GLY A 149 8.98 -28.46 6.67
N LEU A 150 9.48 -28.77 5.46
CA LEU A 150 10.46 -27.90 4.81
C LEU A 150 9.78 -26.58 4.41
N PRO A 151 10.40 -25.41 4.69
CA PRO A 151 9.82 -24.14 4.30
C PRO A 151 9.74 -24.04 2.77
N LEU A 152 8.62 -23.52 2.27
CA LEU A 152 8.44 -23.31 0.83
C LEU A 152 9.51 -22.32 0.31
N PRO A 153 10.03 -22.48 -0.91
CA PRO A 153 11.03 -21.55 -1.43
C PRO A 153 10.46 -20.12 -1.51
N PRO A 154 11.29 -19.09 -1.27
CA PRO A 154 10.87 -17.70 -1.47
C PRO A 154 10.40 -17.46 -2.91
N LYS A 155 9.33 -16.68 -3.05
CA LYS A 155 8.74 -16.29 -4.34
C LYS A 155 8.66 -14.77 -4.47
N ASP A 156 8.74 -14.27 -5.69
CA ASP A 156 8.52 -12.85 -5.97
C ASP A 156 7.08 -12.44 -5.60
N ALA A 157 6.97 -11.48 -4.69
CA ALA A 157 5.73 -10.89 -4.19
C ALA A 157 5.55 -9.43 -4.64
N SER A 158 6.43 -8.92 -5.52
CA SER A 158 6.40 -7.55 -6.01
C SER A 158 5.05 -7.20 -6.62
N ASN A 159 4.43 -8.11 -7.36
CA ASN A 159 3.11 -7.88 -7.98
C ASN A 159 1.92 -8.27 -7.08
N GLY A 160 2.17 -8.83 -5.90
CA GLY A 160 1.14 -9.18 -4.92
C GLY A 160 0.60 -7.97 -4.15
N PRO A 161 -0.40 -8.17 -3.28
CA PRO A 161 -1.01 -7.10 -2.50
C PRO A 161 -0.05 -6.31 -1.62
N ILE A 162 0.92 -6.99 -1.00
CA ILE A 162 1.96 -6.35 -0.18
C ILE A 162 2.86 -5.46 -1.06
N GLY A 163 3.44 -6.00 -2.14
CA GLY A 163 4.32 -5.24 -3.02
C GLY A 163 3.62 -4.03 -3.68
N GLN A 164 2.37 -4.20 -4.11
CA GLN A 164 1.56 -3.08 -4.59
C GLN A 164 1.22 -2.07 -3.49
N GLY A 165 0.90 -2.55 -2.28
CA GLY A 165 0.66 -1.72 -1.10
C GLY A 165 1.85 -0.82 -0.77
N ILE A 166 3.05 -1.41 -0.71
CA ILE A 166 4.33 -0.70 -0.51
C ILE A 166 4.55 0.36 -1.59
N ARG A 167 4.38 0.01 -2.88
CA ARG A 167 4.55 0.99 -3.97
C ARG A 167 3.57 2.16 -3.86
N LEU A 168 2.33 1.89 -3.48
CA LEU A 168 1.32 2.94 -3.26
C LEU A 168 1.68 3.81 -2.06
N TRP A 169 2.12 3.23 -0.95
CA TRP A 169 2.54 3.97 0.24
C TRP A 169 3.74 4.87 -0.06
N LEU A 170 4.80 4.33 -0.70
CA LEU A 170 5.98 5.11 -1.10
C LEU A 170 5.62 6.24 -2.05
N ARG A 171 4.65 6.04 -2.96
CA ARG A 171 4.14 7.11 -3.82
C ARG A 171 3.46 8.20 -3.02
N ASP A 172 2.58 7.84 -2.10
CA ASP A 172 1.81 8.79 -1.30
C ASP A 172 2.73 9.53 -0.32
N CYS A 173 3.77 8.87 0.21
CA CYS A 173 4.83 9.45 1.03
C CYS A 173 5.59 10.54 0.26
N ARG A 174 6.08 10.24 -0.95
CA ARG A 174 6.74 11.23 -1.82
C ARG A 174 5.82 12.40 -2.20
N ALA A 175 4.52 12.18 -2.25
CA ALA A 175 3.52 13.20 -2.53
C ALA A 175 3.09 14.01 -1.28
N GLY A 176 3.64 13.71 -0.10
CA GLY A 176 3.26 14.38 1.16
C GLY A 176 1.85 14.02 1.66
N ALA A 177 1.27 12.92 1.18
CA ALA A 177 -0.08 12.49 1.53
C ALA A 177 -0.13 11.55 2.75
N VAL A 178 1.02 11.05 3.21
CA VAL A 178 1.14 10.23 4.43
C VAL A 178 1.25 11.14 5.65
N LYS A 179 0.48 10.84 6.70
CA LYS A 179 0.57 11.55 7.98
C LYS A 179 1.78 11.03 8.74
N ILE A 180 2.84 11.83 8.76
CA ILE A 180 4.01 11.61 9.59
C ILE A 180 3.74 12.33 10.91
N ASN A 181 3.33 11.59 11.92
CA ASN A 181 3.23 12.11 13.28
C ASN A 181 4.40 11.50 14.08
N ASP A 182 5.12 12.35 14.81
CA ASP A 182 6.17 11.94 15.74
C ASP A 182 5.59 11.31 17.00
#